data_AF-A0A383BQP0-F1
#
_entry.id   AF-A0A383BQP0-F1
#
_cell.length_a   1.000
_cell.length_b   1.000
_cell.length_c   1.000
_cell.angle_alpha   90.00
_cell.angle_beta   90.00
_cell.angle_gamma   90.00
#
_symmetry.space_group_name_H-M   'P 1'
#
loop_
_entity.id
_entity.type
_entity.pdbx_description
1 polymer ?
#
loop_
_entity_poly.entity_id
_entity_poly.type
_entity_poly.pdbx_seq_one_letter_code
_entity_poly.pdbx_strand_id
1 'polypeptide(L)'
;AQITRGSKPEGMQIYILHEGFLGVFGEELVEEDYDDIEKEKFTINSSKGWLGITDKYWLTAIVPEKGKEFKAEFVAKKEKYRANYIIKEAKILNPGNSITNEINTFVAAKEVAVIDGYAEQLGIEKFDLAIDWGWFYFFTKPLFFIIDYFFKLTGNFGLAIVIITALVRLIFFPLANYSFKSMAKMKILQPEMVRLKELHKNDKVKLQQEMMALYKREKVNPISGCLPVVIQIPFFFAIYKMLYV
;
A
#
# COMPACT_ATOMS: atom_id res chain seq x y z
N ALA A 1 22.72 -15.82 -5.24
CA ALA A 1 22.47 -16.23 -3.83
C ALA A 1 21.04 -16.76 -3.71
N GLN A 2 20.65 -17.33 -2.57
CA GLN A 2 19.27 -17.80 -2.36
C GLN A 2 18.78 -17.63 -0.92
N ILE A 3 17.48 -17.42 -0.79
CA ILE A 3 16.70 -17.48 0.46
C ILE A 3 15.83 -18.73 0.36
N THR A 4 15.68 -19.47 1.46
CA THR A 4 14.76 -20.61 1.53
C THR A 4 13.95 -20.55 2.80
N ARG A 5 12.63 -20.66 2.67
CA ARG A 5 11.68 -20.72 3.77
C ARG A 5 11.03 -22.10 3.82
N GLY A 6 10.95 -22.65 5.03
CA GLY A 6 10.50 -24.03 5.26
C GLY A 6 8.99 -24.23 5.39
N SER A 7 8.23 -23.15 5.58
CA SER A 7 6.76 -23.17 5.74
C SER A 7 6.16 -21.79 5.44
N LYS A 8 4.87 -21.74 5.11
CA LYS A 8 4.10 -20.48 5.05
C LYS A 8 3.96 -19.88 6.47
N PRO A 9 3.85 -18.56 6.63
CA PRO A 9 3.52 -17.97 7.92
C PRO A 9 2.16 -18.49 8.42
N GLU A 10 2.06 -18.79 9.71
CA GLU A 10 0.80 -19.19 10.35
C GLU A 10 0.01 -17.93 10.76
N GLY A 11 -1.14 -17.71 10.14
CA GLY A 11 -1.97 -16.53 10.41
C GLY A 11 -3.11 -16.37 9.42
N MET A 12 -4.03 -15.45 9.73
CA MET A 12 -5.09 -15.09 8.79
C MET A 12 -4.49 -14.09 7.79
N GLN A 13 -4.18 -14.57 6.58
CA GLN A 13 -3.81 -13.72 5.45
C GLN A 13 -4.98 -12.76 5.19
N ILE A 14 -4.76 -11.47 5.46
CA ILE A 14 -5.76 -10.44 5.21
C ILE A 14 -5.40 -9.78 3.88
N TYR A 15 -6.37 -9.58 2.98
CA TYR A 15 -6.24 -8.85 1.71
C TYR A 15 -5.60 -7.45 1.77
N ILE A 16 -5.26 -6.99 2.97
CA ILE A 16 -4.70 -5.67 3.26
C ILE A 16 -3.18 -5.75 3.42
N LEU A 17 -2.54 -6.91 3.30
CA LEU A 17 -1.09 -7.06 3.41
C LEU A 17 -0.60 -8.13 2.42
N HIS A 18 0.49 -7.84 1.72
CA HIS A 18 1.22 -8.85 0.97
C HIS A 18 2.07 -9.74 1.89
N GLU A 19 1.88 -11.06 1.77
CA GLU A 19 2.71 -12.08 2.43
C GLU A 19 3.12 -13.10 1.37
N GLY A 20 4.41 -13.17 1.07
CA GLY A 20 4.85 -13.93 -0.09
C GLY A 20 6.23 -13.54 -0.57
N PHE A 21 6.45 -13.77 -1.84
CA PHE A 21 7.65 -13.34 -2.54
C PHE A 21 7.48 -11.89 -2.98
N LEU A 22 8.54 -11.12 -2.90
CA LEU A 22 8.56 -9.76 -3.43
C LEU A 22 9.94 -9.40 -3.96
N GLY A 23 9.99 -8.45 -4.87
CA GLY A 23 11.24 -7.86 -5.32
C GLY A 23 11.01 -6.69 -6.23
N VAL A 24 12.02 -5.83 -6.33
CA VAL A 24 12.07 -4.81 -7.37
C VAL A 24 13.02 -5.30 -8.44
N PHE A 25 12.58 -5.28 -9.70
CA PHE A 25 13.39 -5.64 -10.85
C PHE A 25 13.35 -4.49 -11.86
N GLY A 26 14.47 -3.78 -12.01
CA GLY A 26 14.47 -2.54 -12.78
C GLY A 26 13.72 -1.44 -12.04
N GLU A 27 12.56 -1.07 -12.56
CA GLU A 27 11.66 -0.08 -11.95
C GLU A 27 10.38 -0.71 -11.36
N GLU A 28 10.15 -1.98 -11.63
CA GLU A 28 8.89 -2.66 -11.33
C GLU A 28 8.97 -3.39 -10.00
N LEU A 29 7.99 -3.15 -9.13
CA LEU A 29 7.74 -3.97 -7.95
C LEU A 29 6.93 -5.19 -8.39
N VAL A 30 7.44 -6.37 -8.06
CA VAL A 30 6.77 -7.65 -8.28
C VAL A 30 6.45 -8.24 -6.93
N GLU A 31 5.19 -8.59 -6.73
CA GLU A 31 4.64 -9.26 -5.55
C GLU A 31 3.96 -10.54 -6.02
N GLU A 32 4.41 -11.69 -5.50
CA GLU A 32 3.91 -13.00 -5.90
C GLU A 32 3.48 -13.78 -4.66
N ASP A 33 2.22 -14.19 -4.66
CA ASP A 33 1.64 -14.97 -3.57
C ASP A 33 2.21 -16.39 -3.54
N TYR A 34 2.22 -17.00 -2.35
CA TYR A 34 2.67 -18.39 -2.21
C TYR A 34 1.89 -19.36 -3.09
N ASP A 35 0.58 -19.16 -3.21
CA ASP A 35 -0.32 -20.05 -3.96
C ASP A 35 -0.09 -19.96 -5.47
N ASP A 36 0.37 -18.81 -5.97
CA ASP A 36 0.65 -18.62 -7.39
C ASP A 36 2.01 -19.23 -7.76
N ILE A 37 3.03 -19.05 -6.90
CA ILE A 37 4.33 -19.69 -7.09
C ILE A 37 4.29 -21.22 -6.93
N GLU A 38 3.30 -21.75 -6.20
CA GLU A 38 3.03 -23.19 -6.13
C GLU A 38 2.47 -23.77 -7.44
N LYS A 39 1.74 -22.95 -8.22
CA LYS A 39 1.21 -23.35 -9.54
C LYS A 39 2.26 -23.17 -10.62
N GLU A 40 2.94 -22.03 -10.64
CA GLU A 40 3.89 -21.66 -11.67
C GLU A 40 5.08 -20.90 -11.08
N LYS A 41 6.29 -21.32 -11.42
CA LYS A 41 7.50 -20.60 -10.99
C LYS A 41 7.56 -19.23 -11.67
N PHE A 42 7.97 -18.21 -10.92
CA PHE A 42 8.26 -16.89 -11.48
C PHE A 42 9.73 -16.81 -11.90
N THR A 43 10.01 -16.10 -13.00
CA THR A 43 11.36 -15.87 -13.49
C THR A 43 11.46 -14.55 -14.24
N ILE A 44 12.47 -13.75 -13.90
CA ILE A 44 12.74 -12.48 -14.58
C ILE A 44 14.24 -12.23 -14.71
N ASN A 45 14.64 -11.51 -15.76
CA ASN A 45 16.01 -11.01 -15.91
C ASN A 45 16.05 -9.52 -15.58
N SER A 46 17.03 -9.09 -14.81
CA SER A 46 17.27 -7.69 -14.53
C SER A 46 18.76 -7.41 -14.31
N SER A 47 19.16 -6.15 -14.45
CA SER A 47 20.51 -5.66 -14.14
C SER A 47 20.57 -4.84 -12.85
N LYS A 48 19.41 -4.57 -12.25
CA LYS A 48 19.27 -3.83 -10.99
C LYS A 48 18.04 -4.27 -10.20
N GLY A 49 18.10 -4.12 -8.88
CA GLY A 49 16.99 -4.43 -7.99
C GLY A 49 17.37 -5.32 -6.82
N TRP A 50 16.37 -5.88 -6.17
CA TRP A 50 16.48 -6.73 -5.00
C TRP A 50 15.29 -7.69 -4.96
N LEU A 51 15.42 -8.79 -4.22
CA LEU A 51 14.36 -9.78 -4.09
C LEU A 51 14.37 -10.44 -2.73
N GLY A 52 13.24 -10.98 -2.31
CA GLY A 52 13.10 -11.53 -0.98
C GLY A 52 11.80 -12.29 -0.75
N ILE A 53 11.58 -12.58 0.53
CA ILE A 53 10.35 -13.11 1.06
C ILE A 53 9.94 -12.19 2.22
N THR A 54 8.68 -11.74 2.22
CA THR A 54 8.14 -10.84 3.24
C THR A 54 7.02 -11.51 4.04
N ASP A 55 6.91 -11.07 5.28
CA ASP A 55 5.81 -11.32 6.20
C ASP A 55 5.18 -9.99 6.63
N LYS A 56 4.20 -10.07 7.53
CA LYS A 56 3.63 -8.90 8.22
C LYS A 56 4.66 -7.95 8.80
N TYR A 57 5.63 -8.43 9.59
CA TYR A 57 6.60 -7.56 10.28
C TYR A 57 8.04 -7.76 9.84
N TRP A 58 8.34 -8.83 9.10
CA TRP A 58 9.70 -9.26 8.81
C TRP A 58 9.96 -9.33 7.31
N LEU A 59 11.19 -9.04 6.94
CA LEU A 59 11.70 -9.15 5.58
C LEU A 59 12.98 -9.98 5.59
N THR A 60 13.07 -10.93 4.67
CA THR A 60 14.36 -11.50 4.26
C THR A 60 14.61 -11.15 2.80
N ALA A 61 15.65 -10.36 2.52
CA ALA A 61 15.98 -9.89 1.18
C ALA A 61 17.45 -10.13 0.82
N ILE A 62 17.70 -10.34 -0.47
CA ILE A 62 19.03 -10.45 -1.06
C ILE A 62 19.14 -9.42 -2.20
N VAL A 63 20.29 -8.78 -2.29
CA VAL A 63 20.56 -7.75 -3.30
C VAL A 63 21.68 -8.24 -4.22
N PRO A 64 21.40 -8.45 -5.52
CA PRO A 64 22.43 -8.75 -6.51
C PRO A 64 23.49 -7.65 -6.63
N GLU A 65 24.70 -8.04 -7.07
CA GLU A 65 25.81 -7.12 -7.29
C GLU A 65 25.42 -6.02 -8.29
N LYS A 66 25.70 -4.76 -7.95
CA LYS A 66 25.26 -3.60 -8.74
C LYS A 66 25.92 -3.60 -10.12
N GLY A 67 25.11 -3.41 -11.17
CA GLY A 67 25.60 -3.34 -12.55
C GLY A 67 25.84 -4.70 -13.22
N LYS A 68 25.52 -5.81 -12.56
CA LYS A 68 25.59 -7.16 -13.14
C LYS A 68 24.21 -7.63 -13.57
N GLU A 69 24.11 -8.21 -14.76
CA GLU A 69 22.88 -8.91 -15.15
C GLU A 69 22.69 -10.18 -14.31
N PHE A 70 21.47 -10.35 -13.80
CA PHE A 70 21.05 -11.52 -13.06
C PHE A 70 19.69 -12.03 -13.54
N LYS A 71 19.49 -13.33 -13.35
CA LYS A 71 18.20 -13.99 -13.45
C LYS A 71 17.67 -14.21 -12.04
N ALA A 72 16.50 -13.67 -11.72
CA ALA A 72 15.78 -13.91 -10.48
C ALA A 72 14.70 -14.97 -10.67
N GLU A 73 14.49 -15.79 -9.66
CA GLU A 73 13.53 -16.90 -9.67
C GLU A 73 12.82 -17.00 -8.31
N PHE A 74 11.50 -17.16 -8.34
CA PHE A 74 10.71 -17.61 -7.20
C PHE A 74 10.17 -19.00 -7.49
N VAL A 75 10.42 -19.94 -6.58
CA VAL A 75 10.12 -21.35 -6.77
C VAL A 75 9.54 -21.92 -5.49
N ALA A 76 8.43 -22.64 -5.61
CA ALA A 76 7.87 -23.46 -4.54
C ALA A 76 7.97 -24.95 -4.92
N LYS A 77 8.41 -25.79 -3.98
CA LYS A 77 8.44 -27.25 -4.17
C LYS A 77 8.28 -27.97 -2.85
N LYS A 78 7.22 -28.79 -2.73
CA LYS A 78 6.92 -29.58 -1.51
C LYS A 78 6.95 -28.70 -0.25
N GLU A 79 6.18 -27.61 -0.25
CA GLU A 79 6.06 -26.65 0.86
C GLU A 79 7.37 -25.93 1.24
N LYS A 80 8.39 -25.99 0.37
CA LYS A 80 9.61 -25.19 0.49
C LYS A 80 9.59 -24.06 -0.53
N TYR A 81 9.76 -22.84 -0.05
CA TYR A 81 9.70 -21.61 -0.82
C TYR A 81 11.11 -21.06 -0.99
N ARG A 82 11.51 -20.77 -2.22
CA ARG A 82 12.85 -20.29 -2.55
C ARG A 82 12.78 -19.05 -3.41
N ALA A 83 13.49 -18.00 -2.96
CA ALA A 83 13.80 -16.83 -3.77
C ALA A 83 15.29 -16.83 -4.07
N ASN A 84 15.70 -16.82 -5.33
CA ASN A 84 17.11 -16.84 -5.70
C ASN A 84 17.42 -15.97 -6.89
N TYR A 85 18.69 -15.56 -6.99
CA TYR A 85 19.22 -14.97 -8.21
C TYR A 85 20.52 -15.63 -8.64
N ILE A 86 20.74 -15.62 -9.95
CA ILE A 86 21.93 -16.15 -10.64
C ILE A 86 22.51 -15.01 -11.48
N ILE A 87 23.74 -14.58 -11.19
CA ILE A 87 24.46 -13.63 -12.04
C ILE A 87 24.83 -14.35 -13.34
N LYS A 88 24.53 -13.72 -14.48
CA LYS A 88 24.75 -14.33 -15.81
C LYS A 88 26.20 -14.27 -16.26
N GLU A 89 26.96 -13.29 -15.76
CA GLU A 89 28.38 -13.16 -16.08
C GLU A 89 29.20 -14.25 -15.39
N ALA A 90 29.78 -15.13 -16.19
CA ALA A 90 30.71 -16.14 -15.69
C ALA A 90 32.02 -15.48 -15.24
N LYS A 91 32.46 -15.78 -14.02
CA LYS A 91 33.78 -15.38 -13.52
C LYS A 91 34.78 -16.53 -13.76
N ILE A 92 35.88 -16.24 -14.45
CA ILE A 92 36.97 -17.21 -14.70
C ILE A 92 38.03 -17.03 -13.62
N LEU A 93 38.35 -18.11 -12.88
CA LEU A 93 39.39 -18.12 -11.86
C LEU A 93 40.69 -18.70 -12.43
N ASN A 94 41.70 -17.87 -12.59
CA ASN A 94 43.03 -18.31 -13.00
C ASN A 94 43.85 -18.83 -11.81
N PRO A 95 44.80 -19.77 -12.02
CA PRO A 95 45.67 -20.25 -10.95
C PRO A 95 46.40 -19.11 -10.23
N GLY A 96 46.38 -19.12 -8.89
CA GLY A 96 47.01 -18.10 -8.06
C GLY A 96 46.17 -16.85 -7.79
N ASN A 97 45.02 -16.68 -8.46
CA ASN A 97 44.07 -15.61 -8.17
C ASN A 97 43.03 -16.05 -7.13
N SER A 98 42.36 -15.09 -6.51
CA SER A 98 41.15 -15.28 -5.69
C SER A 98 40.00 -14.43 -6.24
N ILE A 99 38.77 -14.94 -6.18
CA ILE A 99 37.56 -14.20 -6.53
C ILE A 99 36.71 -14.07 -5.28
N THR A 100 36.38 -12.83 -4.93
CA THR A 100 35.46 -12.51 -3.84
C THR A 100 34.10 -12.15 -4.44
N ASN A 101 33.04 -12.71 -3.87
CA ASN A 101 31.67 -12.34 -4.18
C ASN A 101 31.03 -11.80 -2.90
N GLU A 102 30.70 -10.51 -2.90
CA GLU A 102 29.96 -9.90 -1.81
C GLU A 102 28.47 -9.98 -2.10
N ILE A 103 27.69 -10.37 -1.08
CA ILE A 103 26.26 -10.54 -1.19
C ILE A 103 25.64 -9.80 -0.01
N ASN A 104 24.87 -8.76 -0.31
CA ASN A 104 24.10 -8.07 0.71
C ASN A 104 22.83 -8.86 0.99
N THR A 105 22.69 -9.31 2.23
CA THR A 105 21.54 -10.08 2.72
C THR A 105 20.96 -9.37 3.93
N PHE A 106 19.65 -9.19 3.95
CA PHE A 106 18.89 -8.53 5.00
C PHE A 106 17.96 -9.55 5.64
N VAL A 107 17.99 -9.60 6.97
CA VAL A 107 17.01 -10.32 7.80
C VAL A 107 16.63 -9.32 8.88
N ALA A 108 15.52 -8.61 8.67
CA ALA A 108 15.21 -7.43 9.46
C ALA A 108 13.71 -7.30 9.72
N ALA A 109 13.39 -6.64 10.84
CA ALA A 109 12.06 -6.07 11.03
C ALA A 109 11.85 -4.92 10.05
N LYS A 110 10.62 -4.73 9.57
CA LYS A 110 10.25 -3.70 8.60
C LYS A 110 10.13 -2.32 9.24
N GLU A 111 11.24 -1.80 9.73
CA GLU A 111 11.32 -0.43 10.24
C GLU A 111 11.75 0.53 9.13
N VAL A 112 10.92 1.55 8.86
CA VAL A 112 11.14 2.53 7.78
C VAL A 112 12.53 3.16 7.86
N ALA A 113 12.92 3.66 9.04
CA ALA A 113 14.22 4.31 9.22
C ALA A 113 15.41 3.37 8.98
N VAL A 114 15.27 2.09 9.31
CA VAL A 114 16.32 1.08 9.13
C VAL A 114 16.44 0.70 7.65
N ILE A 115 15.31 0.43 7.00
CA ILE A 115 15.26 0.09 5.57
C ILE A 115 15.77 1.26 4.73
N ASP A 116 15.28 2.48 4.95
CA ASP A 116 15.73 3.68 4.23
C ASP A 116 17.22 3.95 4.46
N GLY A 117 17.72 3.74 5.70
CA GLY A 117 19.14 3.87 6.02
C GLY A 117 20.03 2.91 5.24
N TYR A 118 19.65 1.63 5.15
CA TYR A 118 20.37 0.66 4.32
C TYR A 118 20.25 0.97 2.82
N ALA A 119 19.07 1.43 2.38
CA ALA A 119 18.83 1.81 0.99
C ALA A 119 19.78 2.91 0.55
N GLU A 120 19.93 3.95 1.39
CA GLU A 120 20.83 5.08 1.14
C GLU A 120 22.31 4.66 1.22
N GLN A 121 22.70 3.96 2.29
CA GLN A 121 24.09 3.54 2.51
C GLN A 121 24.62 2.63 1.41
N LEU A 122 23.80 1.69 0.94
CA LEU A 122 24.19 0.67 -0.05
C LEU A 122 23.73 1.03 -1.47
N GLY A 123 23.04 2.16 -1.64
CA GLY A 123 22.52 2.62 -2.92
C GLY A 123 21.57 1.63 -3.58
N ILE A 124 20.68 1.02 -2.78
CA ILE A 124 19.67 0.05 -3.22
C ILE A 124 18.43 0.82 -3.68
N GLU A 125 18.12 0.71 -4.97
CA GLU A 125 16.96 1.40 -5.55
C GLU A 125 15.65 0.80 -5.03
N LYS A 126 14.72 1.66 -4.63
CA LYS A 126 13.34 1.31 -4.23
C LYS A 126 13.26 0.24 -3.13
N PHE A 127 14.21 0.23 -2.21
CA PHE A 127 14.19 -0.71 -1.09
C PHE A 127 13.09 -0.37 -0.06
N ASP A 128 12.61 0.87 -0.06
CA ASP A 128 11.46 1.31 0.72
C ASP A 128 10.15 0.59 0.34
N LEU A 129 10.07 0.03 -0.88
CA LEU A 129 8.95 -0.81 -1.32
C LEU A 129 8.94 -2.21 -0.68
N ALA A 130 9.95 -2.54 0.13
CA ALA A 130 9.87 -3.73 0.99
C ALA A 130 8.85 -3.58 2.12
N ILE A 131 8.39 -2.35 2.38
CA ILE A 131 7.25 -2.06 3.24
C ILE A 131 6.02 -1.96 2.33
N ASP A 132 4.98 -2.70 2.68
CA ASP A 132 3.74 -2.69 1.91
C ASP A 132 2.91 -1.43 2.24
N TRP A 133 3.17 -0.38 1.47
CA TRP A 133 2.46 0.90 1.57
C TRP A 133 1.06 0.88 0.95
N GLY A 134 0.70 -0.21 0.26
CA GLY A 134 -0.54 -0.37 -0.48
C GLY A 134 -0.66 0.50 -1.73
N TRP A 135 -1.82 0.43 -2.38
CA TRP A 135 -2.08 1.11 -3.65
C TRP A 135 -1.89 2.64 -3.59
N PHE A 136 -2.17 3.24 -2.43
CA PHE A 136 -2.03 4.68 -2.22
C PHE A 136 -0.66 5.06 -1.65
N TYR A 137 0.44 4.42 -2.10
CA TYR A 137 1.83 4.69 -1.66
C TYR A 137 2.16 6.19 -1.55
N PHE A 138 1.79 6.97 -2.57
CA PHE A 138 2.06 8.41 -2.63
C PHE A 138 1.38 9.20 -1.51
N PHE A 139 0.35 8.63 -0.88
CA PHE A 139 -0.42 9.22 0.20
C PHE A 139 -0.05 8.61 1.56
N THR A 140 0.10 7.28 1.63
CA THR A 140 0.42 6.54 2.86
C THR A 140 1.80 6.87 3.40
N LYS A 141 2.82 6.95 2.52
CA LYS A 141 4.20 7.21 2.94
C LYS A 141 4.38 8.60 3.57
N PRO A 142 3.93 9.72 2.96
CA PRO A 142 3.99 11.03 3.62
C PRO A 142 3.20 11.08 4.92
N LEU A 143 2.05 10.41 4.98
CA LEU A 143 1.23 10.33 6.19
C LEU A 143 1.98 9.65 7.33
N PHE A 144 2.70 8.56 7.05
CA PHE A 144 3.55 7.89 8.02
C PHE A 144 4.60 8.84 8.60
N PHE A 145 5.34 9.57 7.76
CA PHE A 145 6.36 10.51 8.25
C PHE A 145 5.78 11.61 9.13
N ILE A 146 4.57 12.09 8.83
CA ILE A 146 3.87 13.06 9.69
C ILE A 146 3.54 12.44 11.06
N ILE A 147 3.05 11.19 11.08
CA ILE A 147 2.72 10.49 12.32
C ILE A 147 3.99 10.18 13.12
N ASP A 148 5.04 9.69 12.48
CA ASP A 148 6.35 9.44 13.10
C ASP A 148 6.94 10.73 13.69
N TYR A 149 6.80 11.86 13.01
CA TYR A 149 7.20 13.16 13.55
C TYR A 149 6.42 13.52 14.84
N PHE A 150 5.09 13.36 14.84
CA PHE A 150 4.29 13.57 16.06
C PHE A 150 4.59 12.54 17.15
N PHE A 151 4.91 11.31 16.79
CA PHE A 151 5.35 10.29 17.72
C PHE A 151 6.67 10.68 18.38
N LYS A 152 7.67 11.15 17.62
CA LYS A 152 8.94 11.66 18.16
C LYS A 152 8.76 12.85 19.09
N LEU A 153 7.76 13.70 18.85
CA LEU A 153 7.42 14.83 19.72
C LEU A 153 6.68 14.42 21.01
N THR A 154 5.76 13.45 20.92
CA THR A 154 4.87 13.11 22.04
C THR A 154 5.29 11.86 22.83
N GLY A 155 6.13 11.01 22.24
CA GLY A 155 6.49 9.68 22.74
C GLY A 155 5.35 8.66 22.71
N ASN A 156 4.20 8.98 22.10
CA ASN A 156 3.01 8.14 22.16
C ASN A 156 2.24 8.13 20.82
N PHE A 157 2.17 6.95 20.19
CA PHE A 157 1.47 6.78 18.91
C PHE A 157 -0.02 7.10 18.99
N GLY A 158 -0.69 6.81 20.10
CA GLY A 158 -2.10 7.15 20.30
C GLY A 158 -2.33 8.67 20.29
N LEU A 159 -1.46 9.43 20.94
CA LEU A 159 -1.53 10.90 20.93
C LEU A 159 -1.20 11.46 19.54
N ALA A 160 -0.19 10.91 18.85
CA ALA A 160 0.13 11.28 17.48
C ALA A 160 -1.08 11.10 16.54
N ILE A 161 -1.82 9.99 16.68
CA ILE A 161 -3.03 9.71 15.90
C ILE A 161 -4.17 10.71 16.24
N VAL A 162 -4.35 11.05 17.52
CA VAL A 162 -5.35 12.06 17.92
C VAL A 162 -5.02 13.43 17.33
N ILE A 163 -3.74 13.82 17.34
CA ILE A 163 -3.28 15.10 16.76
C ILE A 163 -3.52 15.11 15.25
N ILE A 164 -3.13 14.06 14.53
CA ILE A 164 -3.29 14.05 13.08
C ILE A 164 -4.76 14.02 12.66
N THR A 165 -5.61 13.27 13.38
CA THR A 165 -7.05 13.27 13.11
C THR A 165 -7.69 14.64 13.35
N ALA A 166 -7.25 15.38 14.37
CA ALA A 166 -7.68 16.76 14.60
C ALA A 166 -7.22 17.71 13.47
N LEU A 167 -5.95 17.62 13.05
CA LEU A 167 -5.41 18.43 11.94
C LEU A 167 -6.14 18.18 10.62
N VAL A 168 -6.37 16.92 10.30
CA VAL A 168 -7.10 16.50 9.09
C VAL A 168 -8.52 17.07 9.13
N ARG A 169 -9.22 16.95 10.26
CA ARG A 169 -10.55 17.57 10.42
C ARG A 169 -10.52 19.07 10.26
N LEU A 170 -9.46 19.76 10.70
CA LEU A 170 -9.31 21.20 10.55
C LEU A 170 -9.10 21.59 9.08
N ILE A 171 -8.21 20.89 8.38
CA ILE A 171 -7.93 21.11 6.95
C ILE A 171 -9.19 20.87 6.10
N PHE A 172 -9.95 19.81 6.39
CA PHE A 172 -11.19 19.49 5.70
C PHE A 172 -12.43 20.18 6.29
N PHE A 173 -12.28 21.02 7.32
CA PHE A 173 -13.38 21.76 7.93
C PHE A 173 -14.21 22.60 6.95
N PRO A 174 -13.62 23.41 6.04
CA PRO A 174 -14.41 24.20 5.09
C PRO A 174 -15.26 23.30 4.18
N LEU A 175 -14.71 22.16 3.77
CA LEU A 175 -15.41 21.19 2.95
C LEU A 175 -16.54 20.48 3.72
N ALA A 176 -16.27 20.08 4.96
CA ALA A 176 -17.27 19.50 5.85
C ALA A 176 -18.41 20.49 6.10
N ASN A 177 -18.10 21.77 6.37
CA ASN A 177 -19.09 22.82 6.56
C ASN A 177 -19.98 23.02 5.32
N TYR A 178 -19.39 23.01 4.12
CA TYR A 178 -20.15 23.06 2.87
C TYR A 178 -21.12 21.86 2.74
N SER A 179 -20.64 20.66 3.07
CA SER A 179 -21.44 19.44 3.06
C SER A 179 -22.60 19.50 4.06
N PHE A 180 -22.35 19.96 5.29
CA PHE A 180 -23.38 20.16 6.32
C PHE A 180 -24.45 21.15 5.86
N LYS A 181 -24.06 22.25 5.22
CA LYS A 181 -25.02 23.22 4.65
C LYS A 181 -25.89 22.58 3.57
N SER A 182 -25.32 21.72 2.71
CA SER A 182 -26.09 20.98 1.70
C SER A 182 -27.08 20.02 2.36
N MET A 183 -26.65 19.26 3.37
CA MET A 183 -27.51 18.32 4.11
C MET A 183 -28.65 19.03 4.85
N ALA A 184 -28.39 20.19 5.46
CA ALA A 184 -29.43 20.99 6.11
C ALA A 184 -30.52 21.42 5.11
N LYS A 185 -30.13 21.86 3.90
CA LYS A 185 -31.08 22.16 2.83
C LYS A 185 -31.85 20.92 2.36
N MET A 186 -31.19 19.77 2.24
CA MET A 186 -31.89 18.52 1.91
C MET A 186 -32.93 18.13 2.96
N LYS A 187 -32.64 18.35 4.25
CA LYS A 187 -33.59 18.10 5.34
C LYS A 187 -34.84 18.97 5.21
N ILE A 188 -34.70 20.23 4.81
CA ILE A 188 -35.82 21.14 4.54
C ILE A 188 -36.68 20.66 3.37
N LEU A 189 -36.08 20.02 2.36
CA LEU A 189 -36.78 19.51 1.18
C LEU A 189 -37.43 18.14 1.37
N GLN A 190 -37.16 17.42 2.46
CA GLN A 190 -37.77 16.12 2.76
C GLN A 190 -39.30 16.10 2.66
N PRO A 191 -40.08 17.05 3.21
CA PRO A 191 -41.54 17.05 3.08
C PRO A 191 -42.01 17.11 1.62
N GLU A 192 -41.42 17.97 0.78
CA GLU A 192 -41.75 18.03 -0.65
C GLU A 192 -41.32 16.75 -1.39
N MET A 193 -40.20 16.13 -0.99
CA MET A 193 -39.81 14.83 -1.53
C MET A 193 -40.80 13.73 -1.20
N VAL A 194 -41.39 13.72 0.00
CA VAL A 194 -42.43 12.76 0.40
C VAL A 194 -43.69 12.99 -0.42
N ARG A 195 -44.10 14.25 -0.57
CA ARG A 195 -45.24 14.62 -1.42
C ARG A 195 -45.06 14.17 -2.87
N LEU A 196 -43.89 14.39 -3.48
CA LEU A 196 -43.60 13.91 -4.84
C LEU A 196 -43.65 12.38 -4.94
N LYS A 197 -43.16 11.66 -3.92
CA LYS A 197 -43.24 10.19 -3.85
C LYS A 197 -44.68 9.69 -3.77
N GLU A 198 -45.57 10.40 -3.07
CA GLU A 198 -47.00 10.06 -2.99
C GLU A 198 -47.71 10.35 -4.32
N LEU A 199 -47.45 11.50 -4.93
CA LEU A 199 -48.04 11.90 -6.22
C LEU A 199 -47.63 10.98 -7.39
N HIS A 200 -46.38 10.51 -7.40
CA HIS A 200 -45.82 9.71 -8.49
C HIS A 200 -45.50 8.26 -8.11
N LYS A 201 -46.23 7.69 -7.14
CA LYS A 201 -45.98 6.34 -6.60
C LYS A 201 -45.94 5.23 -7.66
N ASN A 202 -46.73 5.38 -8.72
CA ASN A 202 -46.86 4.39 -9.80
C ASN A 202 -45.96 4.67 -11.02
N ASP A 203 -45.26 5.81 -11.04
CA ASP A 203 -44.41 6.23 -12.17
C ASP A 203 -43.01 6.62 -11.65
N LYS A 204 -42.14 5.61 -11.58
CA LYS A 204 -40.76 5.78 -11.08
C LYS A 204 -39.93 6.71 -11.95
N VAL A 205 -40.20 6.76 -13.26
CA VAL A 205 -39.44 7.59 -14.20
C VAL A 205 -39.78 9.06 -13.96
N LYS A 206 -41.07 9.36 -13.88
CA LYS A 206 -41.54 10.72 -13.59
C LYS A 206 -41.14 11.19 -12.19
N LEU A 207 -41.18 10.30 -11.20
CA LEU A 207 -40.67 10.58 -9.86
C LEU A 207 -39.18 10.99 -9.87
N GLN A 208 -38.32 10.25 -10.59
CA GLN A 208 -36.89 10.58 -10.66
C GLN A 208 -36.65 11.93 -11.35
N GLN A 209 -37.41 12.24 -12.41
CA GLN A 209 -37.34 13.51 -13.13
C GLN A 209 -37.74 14.69 -12.24
N GLU A 210 -38.89 14.60 -11.56
CA GLU A 210 -39.38 15.65 -10.67
C GLU A 210 -38.46 15.85 -9.45
N MET A 211 -37.90 14.78 -8.90
CA MET A 211 -36.90 14.87 -7.84
C MET A 211 -35.64 15.61 -8.30
N MET A 212 -35.13 15.31 -9.50
CA MET A 212 -33.98 16.01 -10.06
C MET A 212 -34.30 17.47 -10.39
N ALA A 213 -35.52 17.76 -10.88
CA ALA A 213 -35.99 19.12 -11.14
C ALA A 213 -36.08 19.93 -9.83
N LEU A 214 -36.59 19.34 -8.75
CA LEU A 214 -36.64 19.95 -7.42
C LEU A 214 -35.22 20.26 -6.90
N TYR A 215 -34.30 19.30 -6.97
CA TYR A 215 -32.90 19.53 -6.57
C TYR A 215 -32.24 20.66 -7.37
N LYS A 216 -32.51 20.73 -8.68
CA LYS A 216 -31.98 21.79 -9.56
C LYS A 216 -32.59 23.15 -9.22
N ARG A 217 -33.91 23.22 -8.97
CA ARG A 217 -34.63 24.45 -8.60
C ARG A 217 -34.10 25.03 -7.29
N GLU A 218 -33.92 24.18 -6.29
CA GLU A 218 -33.48 24.58 -4.94
C GLU A 218 -31.95 24.67 -4.83
N LYS A 219 -31.23 24.40 -5.93
CA LYS A 219 -29.76 24.42 -6.03
C LYS A 219 -29.09 23.57 -4.94
N VAL A 220 -29.65 22.39 -4.69
CA VAL A 220 -29.14 21.42 -3.71
C VAL A 220 -28.49 20.26 -4.46
N ASN A 221 -27.25 19.94 -4.12
CA ASN A 221 -26.54 18.80 -4.72
C ASN A 221 -26.59 17.60 -3.75
N PRO A 222 -27.27 16.49 -4.10
CA PRO A 222 -27.34 15.29 -3.27
C PRO A 222 -25.96 14.65 -3.02
N ILE A 223 -25.02 14.81 -3.95
CA ILE A 223 -23.66 14.26 -3.86
C ILE A 223 -22.79 15.07 -2.88
N SER A 224 -23.08 16.36 -2.70
CA SER A 224 -22.32 17.19 -1.75
C SER A 224 -22.48 16.73 -0.31
N GLY A 225 -23.52 15.95 0.01
CA GLY A 225 -23.72 15.36 1.35
C GLY A 225 -22.78 14.19 1.66
N CYS A 226 -22.39 13.38 0.67
CA CYS A 226 -21.48 12.24 0.88
C CYS A 226 -20.01 12.58 0.59
N LEU A 227 -19.73 13.75 0.02
CA LEU A 227 -18.39 14.18 -0.36
C LEU A 227 -17.34 14.10 0.78
N PRO A 228 -17.63 14.47 2.05
CA PRO A 228 -16.67 14.31 3.14
C PRO A 228 -16.34 12.84 3.42
N VAL A 229 -17.34 11.96 3.35
CA VAL A 229 -17.16 10.52 3.58
C VAL A 229 -16.28 9.92 2.48
N VAL A 230 -16.53 10.29 1.23
CA VAL A 230 -15.74 9.81 0.08
C VAL A 230 -14.26 10.16 0.22
N ILE A 231 -13.94 11.37 0.67
CA ILE A 231 -12.55 11.80 0.89
C ILE A 231 -11.94 11.16 2.13
N GLN A 232 -12.75 10.88 3.15
CA GLN A 232 -12.31 10.24 4.38
C GLN A 232 -11.98 8.76 4.19
N ILE A 233 -12.62 8.06 3.25
CA ILE A 233 -12.39 6.63 2.99
C ILE A 233 -10.91 6.35 2.63
N PRO A 234 -10.28 6.99 1.61
CA PRO A 234 -8.86 6.80 1.31
C PRO A 234 -7.95 7.11 2.50
N PHE A 235 -8.28 8.15 3.27
CA PHE A 235 -7.52 8.54 4.46
C PHE A 235 -7.54 7.46 5.54
N PHE A 236 -8.72 6.88 5.79
CA PHE A 236 -8.89 5.79 6.73
C PHE A 236 -8.14 4.54 6.29
N PHE A 237 -8.23 4.16 5.01
CA PHE A 237 -7.45 3.04 4.47
C PHE A 237 -5.95 3.26 4.63
N ALA A 238 -5.47 4.48 4.42
CA ALA A 238 -4.06 4.80 4.57
C ALA A 238 -3.57 4.63 6.01
N ILE A 239 -4.30 5.16 7.00
CA ILE A 239 -3.98 4.97 8.42
C ILE A 239 -4.08 3.49 8.80
N TYR A 240 -5.14 2.80 8.37
CA TYR A 240 -5.33 1.39 8.70
C TYR A 240 -4.18 0.54 8.16
N LYS A 241 -3.80 0.74 6.89
CA LYS A 241 -2.67 0.06 6.26
C LYS A 241 -1.38 0.32 7.03
N MET A 242 -1.09 1.59 7.34
CA MET A 242 0.11 1.99 8.10
C MET A 242 0.17 1.39 9.51
N LEU A 243 -0.96 1.23 10.19
CA LEU A 243 -1.00 0.62 11.53
C LEU A 243 -0.94 -0.90 11.49
N TYR A 244 -1.36 -1.50 10.38
CA TYR A 244 -1.40 -2.95 10.22
C TYR A 244 -0.07 -3.53 9.73
N VAL A 245 0.65 -2.79 8.88
CA VAL A 245 1.91 -3.21 8.23
C VAL A 245 3.12 -2.86 9.09
#